data_AF-A0A820UDQ8-F1
#
_entry.id   AF-A0A820UDQ8-F1
#
_cell.length_a   1.000
_cell.length_b   1.000
_cell.length_c   1.000
_cell.angle_alpha   90.00
_cell.angle_beta   90.00
_cell.angle_gamma   90.00
#
_symmetry.space_group_name_H-M   'P 1'
#
loop_
_entity.id
_entity.type
_entity.pdbx_description
1 polymer ?
#
loop_
_entity_poly.entity_id
_entity_poly.type
_entity_poly.pdbx_seq_one_letter_code
_entity_poly.pdbx_strand_id
1 'polypeptide(L)'
;MKRKLSFNQLSEENTKKLRIDIHQLLISFIIDSSFNCLQSLIIEDIQPDKLISFLINLNSLPQLFSLNIRTIHIIDDLNNIYRLIFVLPTLKYNKLYLYENECSISIPIGTEKQFSTIEYLHIAHCYTFDELHALISYTPKLRHLNLSHENQDDSTIEIMLPITLDNLTYISMYTNYINFDEFEIFIKHIYSNLKTLYVTFLYQDIAFLYAHRWEQLILRYLSQLKKFSSKYYEYKYSLCIQIYHLDIQQSISIDKLMQIIHLLPDLITLKINSLTFYRSLINEKFSTTCSIGHAKFLNVECINGMTIELFLRDILNKINLRSS
;
A
#
# COMPACT_ATOMS: atom_id res chain seq x y z
N MET A 1 -8.06 -22.97 37.73
CA MET A 1 -8.31 -24.22 36.99
C MET A 1 -8.33 -23.87 35.49
N LYS A 2 -7.16 -23.95 34.82
CA LYS A 2 -7.03 -23.64 33.39
C LYS A 2 -7.75 -24.73 32.59
N ARG A 3 -8.87 -24.41 31.94
CA ARG A 3 -9.46 -25.30 30.93
C ARG A 3 -8.55 -25.28 29.72
N LYS A 4 -7.62 -26.24 29.66
CA LYS A 4 -6.97 -26.65 28.41
C LYS A 4 -8.11 -27.17 27.54
N LEU A 5 -8.55 -26.39 26.56
CA LEU A 5 -9.43 -26.91 25.52
C LEU A 5 -8.54 -27.83 24.67
N SER A 6 -8.40 -29.09 25.13
CA SER A 6 -7.86 -30.16 24.30
C SER A 6 -8.89 -30.44 23.21
N PHE A 7 -8.66 -29.82 22.05
CA PHE A 7 -8.62 -30.40 20.71
C PHE A 7 -9.64 -31.46 20.22
N ASN A 8 -10.66 -31.83 20.97
CA ASN A 8 -11.58 -32.89 20.52
C ASN A 8 -12.68 -32.39 19.56
N GLN A 9 -12.61 -31.14 19.06
CA GLN A 9 -13.67 -30.57 18.19
C GLN A 9 -13.18 -29.87 16.91
N LEU A 10 -11.87 -29.71 16.70
CA LEU A 10 -11.28 -29.25 15.44
C LEU A 10 -10.34 -30.37 14.97
N SER A 11 -10.83 -31.23 14.08
CA SER A 11 -10.17 -32.45 13.62
C SER A 11 -8.66 -32.27 13.37
N GLU A 12 -7.89 -33.11 14.05
CA GLU A 12 -6.49 -32.89 14.44
C GLU A 12 -5.45 -33.15 13.33
N GLU A 13 -5.81 -33.40 12.07
CA GLU A 13 -4.80 -33.90 11.10
C GLU A 13 -4.68 -33.18 9.75
N ASN A 14 -5.52 -32.20 9.39
CA ASN A 14 -5.48 -31.66 8.00
C ASN A 14 -5.72 -30.15 7.85
N THR A 15 -5.67 -29.38 8.94
CA THR A 15 -6.01 -27.96 8.87
C THR A 15 -4.85 -27.14 8.29
N LYS A 16 -4.84 -26.99 6.96
CA LYS A 16 -3.87 -26.12 6.24
C LYS A 16 -4.08 -24.63 6.53
N LYS A 17 -5.29 -24.22 6.89
CA LYS A 17 -5.62 -22.80 7.14
C LYS A 17 -6.40 -22.66 8.43
N LEU A 18 -5.92 -21.81 9.32
CA LEU A 18 -6.54 -21.51 10.60
C LEU A 18 -6.81 -20.01 10.72
N ARG A 19 -8.00 -19.65 11.20
CA ARG A 19 -8.37 -18.28 11.55
C ARG A 19 -8.69 -18.25 13.04
N ILE A 20 -8.07 -17.31 13.75
CA ILE A 20 -8.21 -17.11 15.18
C ILE A 20 -8.69 -15.69 15.41
N ASP A 21 -9.73 -15.58 16.24
CA ASP A 21 -10.32 -14.31 16.68
C ASP A 21 -10.21 -14.18 18.21
N ILE A 22 -10.41 -12.97 18.74
CA ILE A 22 -10.25 -12.61 20.15
C ILE A 22 -11.03 -13.56 21.08
N HIS A 23 -12.22 -14.00 20.66
CA HIS A 23 -13.05 -14.94 21.42
C HIS A 23 -12.37 -16.30 21.62
N GLN A 24 -11.54 -16.75 20.67
CA GLN A 24 -10.78 -18.01 20.77
C GLN A 24 -9.51 -17.84 21.61
N LEU A 25 -8.89 -16.65 21.59
CA LEU A 25 -7.70 -16.31 22.39
C LEU A 25 -8.01 -16.08 23.87
N LEU A 26 -9.27 -15.73 24.21
CA LEU A 26 -9.73 -15.69 25.59
C LEU A 26 -9.72 -17.07 26.27
N ILE A 27 -9.67 -18.15 25.50
CA ILE A 27 -9.71 -19.54 26.01
C ILE A 27 -8.31 -20.19 26.12
N SER A 28 -7.23 -19.40 26.18
CA SER A 28 -5.85 -19.94 26.24
C SER A 28 -5.53 -20.92 25.11
N PHE A 29 -5.92 -20.55 23.88
CA PHE A 29 -5.56 -21.31 22.69
C PHE A 29 -4.03 -21.29 22.50
N ILE A 30 -3.41 -22.47 22.44
CA ILE A 30 -1.97 -22.64 22.24
C ILE A 30 -1.77 -23.28 20.88
N ILE A 31 -1.02 -22.62 20.00
CA ILE A 31 -0.48 -23.26 18.79
C ILE A 31 0.92 -23.76 19.12
N ASP A 32 1.20 -25.01 18.80
CA ASP A 32 2.50 -25.64 18.96
C ASP A 32 2.80 -26.55 17.76
N SER A 33 3.87 -27.35 17.88
CA SER A 33 4.34 -28.26 16.83
C SER A 33 3.34 -29.37 16.44
N SER A 34 2.24 -29.58 17.19
CA SER A 34 1.17 -30.49 16.77
C SER A 34 0.48 -30.03 15.48
N PHE A 35 0.50 -28.73 15.19
CA PHE A 35 -0.03 -28.14 13.96
C PHE A 35 0.98 -28.24 12.79
N ASN A 36 1.56 -29.41 12.58
CA ASN A 36 2.65 -29.64 11.62
C ASN A 36 2.27 -29.40 10.13
N CYS A 37 0.97 -29.47 9.79
CA CYS A 37 0.43 -29.20 8.46
C CYS A 37 -0.12 -27.77 8.31
N LEU A 38 -0.08 -26.94 9.37
CA LEU A 38 -0.61 -25.59 9.33
C LEU A 38 0.24 -24.72 8.42
N GLN A 39 -0.43 -24.10 7.47
CA GLN A 39 0.19 -23.46 6.33
C GLN A 39 -0.14 -21.96 6.26
N SER A 40 -1.37 -21.59 6.63
CA SER A 40 -1.83 -20.21 6.70
C SER A 40 -2.50 -19.93 8.03
N LEU A 41 -2.10 -18.83 8.66
CA LEU A 41 -2.64 -18.37 9.92
C LEU A 41 -3.15 -16.93 9.77
N ILE A 42 -4.39 -16.70 10.20
CA ILE A 42 -5.01 -15.39 10.29
C ILE A 42 -5.35 -15.13 11.75
N ILE A 43 -4.84 -14.04 12.30
CA ILE A 43 -5.09 -13.60 13.67
C ILE A 43 -5.81 -12.26 13.61
N GLU A 44 -6.96 -12.18 14.27
CA GLU A 44 -7.75 -10.95 14.36
C GLU A 44 -7.92 -10.55 15.82
N ASP A 45 -7.80 -9.25 16.06
CA ASP A 45 -8.11 -8.57 17.32
C ASP A 45 -7.35 -9.16 18.53
N ILE A 46 -6.07 -9.48 18.33
CA ILE A 46 -5.20 -9.99 19.39
C ILE A 46 -4.62 -8.86 20.23
N GLN A 47 -4.76 -8.99 21.55
CA GLN A 47 -4.14 -8.09 22.52
C GLN A 47 -2.60 -8.12 22.40
N PRO A 48 -1.90 -6.98 22.53
CA PRO A 48 -0.45 -6.90 22.28
C PRO A 48 0.39 -7.86 23.13
N ASP A 49 0.05 -8.00 24.42
CA ASP A 49 0.73 -8.89 25.37
C ASP A 49 0.65 -10.37 24.96
N LYS A 50 -0.49 -10.77 24.39
CA LYS A 50 -0.71 -12.12 23.88
C LYS A 50 -0.03 -12.35 22.54
N LEU A 51 0.07 -11.33 21.70
CA LEU A 51 0.65 -11.45 20.36
C LEU A 51 2.12 -11.87 20.41
N ILE A 52 2.92 -11.28 21.27
CA ILE A 52 4.34 -11.65 21.41
C ILE A 52 4.48 -13.12 21.82
N SER A 53 3.76 -13.52 22.87
CA SER A 53 3.74 -14.90 23.36
C SER A 53 3.31 -15.89 22.28
N PHE A 54 2.36 -15.48 21.44
CA PHE A 54 1.86 -16.27 20.33
C PHE A 54 2.89 -16.41 19.20
N LEU A 55 3.52 -15.32 18.79
CA LEU A 55 4.55 -15.29 17.74
C LEU A 55 5.74 -16.19 18.07
N ILE A 56 6.16 -16.24 19.34
CA ILE A 56 7.25 -17.12 19.80
C ILE A 56 6.96 -18.58 19.46
N ASN A 57 5.71 -19.03 19.62
CA ASN A 57 5.34 -20.43 19.38
C ASN A 57 5.30 -20.78 17.89
N LEU A 58 5.09 -19.80 17.00
CA LEU A 58 5.00 -20.03 15.56
C LEU A 58 6.32 -20.51 14.94
N ASN A 59 7.45 -20.27 15.59
CA ASN A 59 8.76 -20.74 15.12
C ASN A 59 8.86 -22.28 15.09
N SER A 60 7.98 -22.98 15.82
CA SER A 60 7.91 -24.44 15.84
C SER A 60 7.11 -25.04 14.68
N LEU A 61 6.47 -24.21 13.84
CA LEU A 61 5.57 -24.67 12.78
C LEU A 61 6.32 -24.87 11.46
N PRO A 62 6.53 -26.11 11.01
CA PRO A 62 7.42 -26.41 9.89
C PRO A 62 6.85 -26.06 8.51
N GLN A 63 5.55 -25.75 8.42
CA GLN A 63 4.86 -25.47 7.15
C GLN A 63 4.21 -24.09 7.07
N LEU A 64 4.37 -23.24 8.10
CA LEU A 64 3.71 -21.94 8.13
C LEU A 64 4.29 -21.03 7.05
N PHE A 65 3.57 -20.90 5.93
CA PHE A 65 3.98 -20.11 4.77
C PHE A 65 3.33 -18.72 4.73
N SER A 66 2.19 -18.55 5.40
CA SER A 66 1.42 -17.31 5.41
C SER A 66 0.97 -16.92 6.81
N LEU A 67 1.22 -15.67 7.18
CA LEU A 67 0.80 -15.08 8.44
C LEU A 67 0.11 -13.73 8.17
N ASN A 68 -1.12 -13.59 8.63
CA ASN A 68 -1.88 -12.36 8.56
C ASN A 68 -2.32 -11.97 9.97
N ILE A 69 -1.89 -10.80 10.42
CA ILE A 69 -2.22 -10.27 11.74
C ILE A 69 -2.98 -8.96 11.54
N ARG A 70 -4.15 -8.88 12.15
CA ARG A 70 -4.96 -7.68 12.19
C ARG A 70 -5.28 -7.35 13.63
N THR A 71 -4.93 -6.16 14.07
CA THR A 71 -5.32 -5.67 15.39
C THR A 71 -5.71 -4.20 15.33
N ILE A 72 -6.67 -3.83 16.16
CA ILE A 72 -7.06 -2.43 16.41
C ILE A 72 -6.41 -1.90 17.69
N HIS A 73 -5.65 -2.74 18.39
CA HIS A 73 -4.95 -2.35 19.60
C HIS A 73 -3.62 -1.69 19.25
N ILE A 74 -3.29 -0.63 19.98
CA ILE A 74 -1.98 0.02 19.93
C ILE A 74 -0.94 -0.98 20.43
N ILE A 75 0.17 -1.08 19.71
CA ILE A 75 1.28 -1.97 20.06
C ILE A 75 2.52 -1.13 20.29
N ASP A 76 2.97 -1.07 21.54
CA ASP A 76 4.12 -0.27 21.96
C ASP A 76 5.47 -0.81 21.42
N ASP A 77 5.55 -2.11 21.12
CA ASP A 77 6.81 -2.79 20.74
C ASP A 77 6.71 -3.49 19.38
N LEU A 78 6.62 -2.69 18.32
CA LEU A 78 6.66 -3.17 16.93
C LEU A 78 7.99 -3.85 16.59
N ASN A 79 9.07 -3.43 17.24
CA ASN A 79 10.41 -3.99 17.01
C ASN A 79 10.45 -5.48 17.30
N ASN A 80 9.91 -5.90 18.44
CA ASN A 80 9.88 -7.31 18.79
C ASN A 80 8.94 -8.12 17.88
N ILE A 81 7.82 -7.54 17.43
CA ILE A 81 6.93 -8.20 16.47
C ILE A 81 7.67 -8.50 15.16
N TYR A 82 8.29 -7.48 14.55
CA TYR A 82 9.01 -7.68 13.28
C TYR A 82 10.18 -8.65 13.43
N ARG A 83 10.95 -8.55 14.51
CA ARG A 83 12.04 -9.51 14.81
C ARG A 83 11.54 -10.94 14.87
N LEU A 84 10.41 -11.19 15.56
CA LEU A 84 9.83 -12.53 15.66
C LEU A 84 9.25 -13.02 14.33
N ILE A 85 8.66 -12.14 13.53
CA ILE A 85 8.11 -12.49 12.21
C ILE A 85 9.24 -12.84 11.23
N PHE A 86 10.31 -12.03 11.16
CA PHE A 86 11.36 -12.19 10.16
C PHE A 86 12.19 -13.46 10.34
N VAL A 87 12.28 -14.00 11.55
CA VAL A 87 12.99 -15.26 11.84
C VAL A 87 12.16 -16.51 11.54
N LEU A 88 10.88 -16.39 11.13
CA LEU A 88 10.05 -17.55 10.82
C LEU A 88 10.57 -18.27 9.56
N PRO A 89 10.96 -19.55 9.65
CA PRO A 89 11.82 -20.19 8.67
C PRO A 89 11.16 -20.43 7.31
N THR A 90 9.84 -20.61 7.27
CA THR A 90 9.08 -20.93 6.06
C THR A 90 8.15 -19.82 5.59
N LEU A 91 8.13 -18.68 6.29
CA LEU A 91 7.18 -17.62 6.06
C LEU A 91 7.48 -16.85 4.77
N LYS A 92 6.62 -17.01 3.76
CA LYS A 92 6.73 -16.30 2.48
C LYS A 92 5.78 -15.11 2.36
N TYR A 93 4.63 -15.15 3.03
CA TYR A 93 3.58 -14.14 2.93
C TYR A 93 3.28 -13.57 4.31
N ASN A 94 3.55 -12.28 4.49
CA ASN A 94 3.23 -11.57 5.72
C ASN A 94 2.30 -10.38 5.45
N LYS A 95 1.27 -10.25 6.29
CA LYS A 95 0.41 -9.07 6.33
C LYS A 95 0.24 -8.62 7.76
N LEU A 96 0.53 -7.35 8.02
CA LEU A 96 0.41 -6.75 9.34
C LEU A 96 -0.46 -5.48 9.25
N TYR A 97 -1.66 -5.56 9.81
CA TYR A 97 -2.65 -4.48 9.86
C TYR A 97 -2.76 -3.96 11.29
N LEU A 98 -2.15 -2.81 11.56
CA LEU A 98 -2.18 -2.14 12.86
C LEU A 98 -2.75 -0.74 12.65
N TYR A 99 -4.06 -0.62 12.89
CA TYR A 99 -4.76 0.64 12.70
C TYR A 99 -4.31 1.65 13.76
N GLU A 100 -4.10 2.90 13.35
CA GLU A 100 -3.79 4.03 14.26
C GLU A 100 -2.51 3.85 15.10
N ASN A 101 -1.63 2.92 14.70
CA ASN A 101 -0.39 2.72 15.41
C ASN A 101 0.69 3.68 14.89
N GLU A 102 1.02 4.67 15.72
CA GLU A 102 2.06 5.69 15.49
C GLU A 102 3.42 5.31 16.10
N CYS A 103 3.58 4.08 16.59
CA CYS A 103 4.84 3.66 17.23
C CYS A 103 5.99 3.62 16.22
N SER A 104 7.12 4.18 16.64
CA SER A 104 8.35 4.15 15.86
C SER A 104 8.99 2.77 15.86
N ILE A 105 9.66 2.47 14.74
CA ILE A 105 10.41 1.24 14.53
C ILE A 105 11.90 1.58 14.62
N SER A 106 12.59 0.89 15.51
CA SER A 106 14.03 1.02 15.73
C SER A 106 14.68 -0.36 15.69
N ILE A 107 14.57 -0.99 14.53
CA ILE A 107 15.32 -2.23 14.25
C ILE A 107 16.63 -1.88 13.52
N PRO A 108 17.75 -2.54 13.85
CA PRO A 108 18.98 -2.36 13.09
C PRO A 108 18.79 -2.82 11.64
N ILE A 109 19.66 -2.38 10.74
CA ILE A 109 19.69 -2.90 9.37
C ILE A 109 20.01 -4.40 9.42
N GLY A 110 19.24 -5.18 8.67
CA GLY A 110 19.38 -6.62 8.59
C GLY A 110 20.74 -7.04 8.05
N THR A 111 21.32 -8.07 8.66
CA THR A 111 22.54 -8.73 8.16
C THR A 111 22.20 -10.08 7.54
N GLU A 112 23.09 -10.65 6.72
CA GLU A 112 22.83 -11.90 5.99
C GLU A 112 22.35 -13.07 6.89
N LYS A 113 22.80 -13.08 8.15
CA LYS A 113 22.41 -14.09 9.15
C LYS A 113 20.93 -14.01 9.57
N GLN A 114 20.25 -12.91 9.25
CA GLN A 114 18.90 -12.59 9.69
C GLN A 114 17.91 -12.48 8.54
N PHE A 115 18.34 -12.83 7.32
CA PHE A 115 17.48 -12.70 6.14
C PHE A 115 16.27 -13.62 6.23
N SER A 116 15.10 -13.00 6.09
CA SER A 116 13.81 -13.65 6.07
C SER A 116 13.56 -14.33 4.72
N THR A 117 12.64 -15.30 4.73
CA THR A 117 12.16 -15.97 3.51
C THR A 117 10.98 -15.26 2.84
N ILE A 118 10.54 -14.13 3.40
CA ILE A 118 9.38 -13.37 2.94
C ILE A 118 9.56 -12.91 1.48
N GLU A 119 8.57 -13.23 0.66
CA GLU A 119 8.43 -12.83 -0.75
C GLU A 119 7.29 -11.81 -0.94
N TYR A 120 6.34 -11.74 -0.01
CA TYR A 120 5.24 -10.78 0.01
C TYR A 120 5.14 -10.14 1.40
N LEU A 121 5.28 -8.81 1.46
CA LEU A 121 5.19 -8.03 2.69
C LEU A 121 4.11 -6.96 2.54
N HIS A 122 3.16 -6.93 3.47
CA HIS A 122 2.15 -5.88 3.58
C HIS A 122 2.28 -5.18 4.93
N ILE A 123 2.59 -3.89 4.87
CA ILE A 123 2.70 -2.98 6.01
C ILE A 123 1.47 -2.06 5.99
N ALA A 124 0.64 -2.16 7.02
CA ALA A 124 -0.56 -1.34 7.19
C ALA A 124 -0.59 -0.71 8.57
N HIS A 125 0.42 0.12 8.82
CA HIS A 125 0.56 1.03 9.96
C HIS A 125 1.48 2.19 9.52
N CYS A 126 1.57 3.25 10.32
CA CYS A 126 2.45 4.39 10.02
C CYS A 126 3.92 3.96 9.95
N TYR A 127 4.69 4.56 9.06
CA TYR A 127 6.12 4.29 8.91
C TYR A 127 6.87 5.53 8.41
N THR A 128 8.14 5.65 8.76
CA THR A 128 9.10 6.54 8.06
C THR A 128 9.86 5.77 6.96
N PHE A 129 10.53 6.47 6.05
CA PHE A 129 11.33 5.80 5.02
C PHE A 129 12.55 5.10 5.59
N ASP A 130 13.15 5.63 6.65
CA ASP A 130 14.24 4.96 7.37
C ASP A 130 13.76 3.65 8.03
N GLU A 131 12.57 3.65 8.62
CA GLU A 131 11.95 2.45 9.18
C GLU A 131 11.64 1.42 8.09
N LEU A 132 11.06 1.88 6.98
CA LEU A 132 10.79 1.02 5.83
C LEU A 132 12.08 0.42 5.28
N HIS A 133 13.13 1.21 5.14
CA HIS A 133 14.45 0.77 4.72
C HIS A 133 14.99 -0.33 5.65
N ALA A 134 14.92 -0.11 6.97
CA ALA A 134 15.33 -1.11 7.95
C ALA A 134 14.51 -2.40 7.81
N LEU A 135 13.18 -2.31 7.66
CA LEU A 135 12.30 -3.48 7.50
C LEU A 135 12.60 -4.28 6.24
N ILE A 136 12.68 -3.62 5.07
CA ILE A 136 12.88 -4.32 3.80
C ILE A 136 14.29 -4.91 3.67
N SER A 137 15.27 -4.39 4.41
CA SER A 137 16.64 -4.95 4.46
C SER A 137 16.69 -6.39 4.99
N TYR A 138 15.70 -6.82 5.77
CA TYR A 138 15.55 -8.22 6.21
C TYR A 138 14.95 -9.13 5.13
N THR A 139 14.46 -8.60 4.02
CA THR A 139 13.65 -9.34 3.04
C THR A 139 14.27 -9.31 1.63
N PRO A 140 15.49 -9.83 1.41
CA PRO A 140 16.16 -9.78 0.10
C PRO A 140 15.43 -10.58 -1.01
N LYS A 141 14.52 -11.49 -0.62
CA LYS A 141 13.68 -12.29 -1.54
C LYS A 141 12.36 -11.61 -1.87
N LEU A 142 12.12 -10.38 -1.39
CA LEU A 142 10.87 -9.67 -1.55
C LEU A 142 10.52 -9.49 -3.03
N ARG A 143 9.31 -9.88 -3.40
CA ARG A 143 8.74 -9.74 -4.75
C ARG A 143 7.60 -8.73 -4.79
N HIS A 144 6.86 -8.62 -3.70
CA HIS A 144 5.69 -7.77 -3.55
C HIS A 144 5.76 -6.99 -2.24
N LEU A 145 5.76 -5.67 -2.38
CA LEU A 145 5.65 -4.75 -1.25
C LEU A 145 4.31 -4.00 -1.34
N ASN A 146 3.54 -4.02 -0.26
CA ASN A 146 2.31 -3.26 -0.15
C ASN A 146 2.32 -2.38 1.10
N LEU A 147 2.23 -1.08 0.90
CA LEU A 147 2.22 -0.04 1.93
C LEU A 147 0.84 0.62 1.89
N SER A 148 -0.06 0.21 2.77
CA SER A 148 -1.47 0.63 2.69
C SER A 148 -1.89 1.62 3.76
N HIS A 149 -0.92 2.24 4.43
CA HIS A 149 -1.14 3.29 5.42
C HIS A 149 -0.23 4.46 5.10
N GLU A 150 -0.56 5.62 5.65
CA GLU A 150 0.21 6.86 5.47
C GLU A 150 1.62 6.69 6.02
N ASN A 151 2.62 7.14 5.26
CA ASN A 151 3.94 7.40 5.81
C ASN A 151 3.85 8.58 6.78
N GLN A 152 4.78 8.68 7.72
CA GLN A 152 4.99 9.88 8.52
C GLN A 152 5.96 10.82 7.80
N ASP A 153 5.96 12.09 8.22
CA ASP A 153 6.94 13.08 7.78
C ASP A 153 8.34 12.61 8.18
N ASP A 154 9.24 12.53 7.20
CA ASP A 154 10.56 11.96 7.38
C ASP A 154 11.61 12.88 6.75
N SER A 155 12.30 13.63 7.61
CA SER A 155 13.36 14.56 7.17
C SER A 155 14.65 13.87 6.70
N THR A 156 14.79 12.54 6.79
CA THR A 156 16.09 11.85 6.63
C THR A 156 16.24 10.95 5.40
N ILE A 157 15.26 10.93 4.47
CA ILE A 157 15.30 10.04 3.29
C ILE A 157 16.54 10.22 2.39
N GLU A 158 17.21 11.37 2.44
CA GLU A 158 18.48 11.62 1.73
C GLU A 158 19.63 10.68 2.17
N ILE A 159 19.53 10.08 3.37
CA ILE A 159 20.56 9.24 3.98
C ILE A 159 20.34 7.74 3.66
N MET A 160 19.24 7.41 2.99
CA MET A 160 18.88 6.02 2.68
C MET A 160 19.99 5.34 1.88
N LEU A 161 20.56 4.27 2.45
CA LEU A 161 21.59 3.48 1.77
C LEU A 161 20.95 2.63 0.65
N PRO A 162 21.69 2.30 -0.41
CA PRO A 162 21.15 1.42 -1.45
C PRO A 162 20.84 0.02 -0.90
N ILE A 163 19.57 -0.38 -0.97
CA ILE A 163 19.15 -1.77 -0.72
C ILE A 163 18.91 -2.45 -2.06
N THR A 164 19.61 -3.56 -2.29
CA THR A 164 19.39 -4.35 -3.49
C THR A 164 18.20 -5.28 -3.29
N LEU A 165 17.04 -4.93 -3.87
CA LEU A 165 15.83 -5.76 -3.88
C LEU A 165 15.62 -6.39 -5.28
N ASP A 166 16.55 -7.24 -5.70
CA ASP A 166 16.59 -7.80 -7.06
C ASP A 166 15.33 -8.54 -7.49
N ASN A 167 14.56 -9.07 -6.54
CA ASN A 167 13.35 -9.82 -6.85
C ASN A 167 12.08 -8.96 -6.86
N LEU A 168 12.16 -7.68 -6.48
CA LEU A 168 11.00 -6.82 -6.31
C LEU A 168 10.40 -6.48 -7.67
N THR A 169 9.15 -6.88 -7.86
CA THR A 169 8.43 -6.70 -9.14
C THR A 169 7.12 -5.94 -8.97
N TYR A 170 6.65 -5.77 -7.74
CA TYR A 170 5.39 -5.13 -7.43
C TYR A 170 5.55 -4.21 -6.21
N ILE A 171 5.14 -2.96 -6.38
CA ILE A 171 4.97 -2.00 -5.30
C ILE A 171 3.56 -1.42 -5.38
N SER A 172 2.88 -1.40 -4.24
CA SER A 172 1.68 -0.59 -4.03
C SER A 172 1.93 0.27 -2.81
N MET A 173 1.74 1.58 -2.92
CA MET A 173 1.93 2.49 -1.79
C MET A 173 0.87 3.59 -1.73
N TYR A 174 0.51 3.91 -0.50
CA TYR A 174 -0.27 5.07 -0.12
C TYR A 174 0.62 6.00 0.68
N THR A 175 0.71 7.27 0.30
CA THR A 175 1.67 8.21 0.88
C THR A 175 1.06 9.59 1.06
N ASN A 176 1.37 10.22 2.19
CA ASN A 176 0.81 11.51 2.61
C ASN A 176 1.88 12.57 2.92
N TYR A 177 3.14 12.19 3.13
CA TYR A 177 4.20 13.14 3.48
C TYR A 177 5.47 12.87 2.69
N ILE A 178 5.35 12.60 1.40
CA ILE A 178 6.50 12.47 0.50
C ILE A 178 6.37 13.50 -0.60
N ASN A 179 7.45 14.20 -0.90
CA ASN A 179 7.54 15.00 -2.12
C ASN A 179 8.10 14.15 -3.29
N PHE A 180 8.07 14.67 -4.50
CA PHE A 180 8.49 13.92 -5.68
C PHE A 180 9.98 13.58 -5.66
N ASP A 181 10.83 14.47 -5.18
CA ASP A 181 12.28 14.25 -5.13
C ASP A 181 12.64 13.08 -4.19
N GLU A 182 11.99 13.03 -3.03
CA GLU A 182 12.08 11.94 -2.07
C GLU A 182 11.56 10.62 -2.65
N PHE A 183 10.40 10.66 -3.34
CA PHE A 183 9.87 9.51 -4.06
C PHE A 183 10.84 8.99 -5.12
N GLU A 184 11.47 9.89 -5.88
CA GLU A 184 12.47 9.54 -6.89
C GLU A 184 13.70 8.87 -6.26
N ILE A 185 14.19 9.39 -5.12
CA ILE A 185 15.27 8.77 -4.35
C ILE A 185 14.88 7.35 -3.92
N PHE A 186 13.67 7.17 -3.36
CA PHE A 186 13.18 5.85 -2.97
C PHE A 186 13.14 4.87 -4.14
N ILE A 187 12.57 5.28 -5.28
CA ILE A 187 12.51 4.45 -6.49
C ILE A 187 13.92 4.10 -6.98
N LYS A 188 14.85 5.06 -6.99
CA LYS A 188 16.24 4.85 -7.38
C LYS A 188 16.95 3.79 -6.52
N HIS A 189 16.48 3.52 -5.31
CA HIS A 189 17.06 2.46 -4.48
C HIS A 189 16.47 1.06 -4.75
N ILE A 190 15.28 0.94 -5.35
CA ILE A 190 14.55 -0.35 -5.42
C ILE A 190 14.08 -0.75 -6.83
N TYR A 191 14.42 0.01 -7.86
CA TYR A 191 13.80 -0.06 -9.19
C TYR A 191 14.11 -1.31 -10.03
N SER A 192 15.16 -2.08 -9.72
CA SER A 192 15.90 -2.91 -10.69
C SER A 192 15.03 -3.86 -11.55
N ASN A 193 13.95 -4.42 -11.00
CA ASN A 193 13.04 -5.33 -11.70
C ASN A 193 11.55 -4.96 -11.55
N LEU A 194 11.26 -3.69 -11.23
CA LEU A 194 9.90 -3.26 -10.94
C LEU A 194 9.01 -3.31 -12.19
N LYS A 195 7.92 -4.11 -12.12
CA LYS A 195 6.97 -4.32 -13.22
C LYS A 195 5.61 -3.69 -12.97
N THR A 196 5.22 -3.54 -11.70
CA THR A 196 3.95 -2.94 -11.29
C THR A 196 4.20 -1.91 -10.23
N LEU A 197 3.71 -0.69 -10.47
CA LEU A 197 3.76 0.42 -9.53
C LEU A 197 2.37 1.02 -9.38
N TYR A 198 1.83 0.93 -8.18
CA TYR A 198 0.58 1.59 -7.80
C TYR A 198 0.87 2.59 -6.69
N VAL A 199 0.57 3.86 -6.95
CA VAL A 199 0.85 4.95 -6.02
C VAL A 199 -0.41 5.77 -5.80
N THR A 200 -0.63 6.14 -4.55
CA THR A 200 -1.67 7.09 -4.17
C THR A 200 -1.05 8.17 -3.29
N PHE A 201 -1.12 9.41 -3.75
CA PHE A 201 -0.60 10.59 -3.08
C PHE A 201 -1.75 11.39 -2.49
N LEU A 202 -1.64 11.78 -1.21
CA LEU A 202 -2.54 12.72 -0.54
C LEU A 202 -1.91 14.10 -0.29
N TYR A 203 -0.60 14.22 -0.49
CA TYR A 203 0.18 15.41 -0.17
C TYR A 203 0.08 16.49 -1.25
N GLN A 204 0.28 17.75 -0.86
CA GLN A 204 0.20 18.92 -1.74
C GLN A 204 1.44 19.18 -2.61
N ASP A 205 2.29 18.18 -2.84
CA ASP A 205 3.38 18.37 -3.79
C ASP A 205 2.86 18.29 -5.23
N ILE A 206 2.63 19.47 -5.81
CA ILE A 206 2.19 19.64 -7.20
C ILE A 206 3.16 19.03 -8.21
N ALA A 207 4.41 18.73 -7.83
CA ALA A 207 5.37 18.09 -8.71
C ALA A 207 4.93 16.70 -9.18
N PHE A 208 4.06 16.01 -8.42
CA PHE A 208 3.43 14.76 -8.86
C PHE A 208 2.48 14.93 -10.06
N LEU A 209 2.08 16.16 -10.39
CA LEU A 209 1.27 16.48 -11.56
C LEU A 209 2.13 16.79 -12.80
N TYR A 210 3.45 16.91 -12.64
CA TYR A 210 4.35 17.26 -13.73
C TYR A 210 4.72 16.03 -14.57
N ALA A 211 4.10 15.91 -15.75
CA ALA A 211 4.32 14.84 -16.71
C ALA A 211 5.81 14.60 -17.03
N HIS A 212 6.58 15.68 -17.25
CA HIS A 212 8.00 15.57 -17.58
C HIS A 212 8.83 14.91 -16.46
N ARG A 213 8.47 15.09 -15.19
CA ARG A 213 9.16 14.45 -14.06
C ARG A 213 8.90 12.94 -14.06
N TRP A 214 7.64 12.54 -14.26
CA TRP A 214 7.27 11.12 -14.40
C TRP A 214 7.96 10.47 -15.59
N GLU A 215 8.00 11.14 -16.74
CA GLU A 215 8.72 10.66 -17.92
C GLU A 215 10.20 10.39 -17.60
N GLN A 216 10.90 11.36 -16.99
CA GLN A 216 12.30 11.21 -16.61
C GLN A 216 12.51 10.05 -15.64
N LEU A 217 11.68 9.94 -14.60
CA LEU A 217 11.73 8.86 -13.62
C LEU A 217 11.55 7.49 -14.29
N ILE A 218 10.54 7.36 -15.16
CA ILE A 218 10.21 6.09 -15.81
C ILE A 218 11.28 5.67 -16.80
N LEU A 219 11.72 6.58 -17.67
CA LEU A 219 12.76 6.31 -18.66
C LEU A 219 14.08 5.93 -18.01
N ARG A 220 14.40 6.54 -16.87
CA ARG A 220 15.68 6.33 -16.18
C ARG A 220 15.70 5.10 -15.29
N TYR A 221 14.62 4.83 -14.56
CA TYR A 221 14.62 3.80 -13.52
C TYR A 221 13.57 2.69 -13.73
N LEU A 222 12.46 2.96 -14.41
CA LEU A 222 11.33 2.02 -14.48
C LEU A 222 11.17 1.39 -15.87
N SER A 223 12.28 1.01 -16.50
CA SER A 223 12.30 0.46 -17.88
C SER A 223 11.61 -0.91 -18.03
N GLN A 224 11.35 -1.62 -16.93
CA GLN A 224 10.61 -2.88 -16.93
C GLN A 224 9.14 -2.74 -16.57
N LEU A 225 8.65 -1.50 -16.36
CA LEU A 225 7.30 -1.24 -15.90
C LEU A 225 6.28 -1.68 -16.95
N LYS A 226 5.31 -2.49 -16.52
CA LYS A 226 4.21 -3.01 -17.34
C LYS A 226 2.86 -2.48 -16.91
N LYS A 227 2.71 -2.14 -15.63
CA LYS A 227 1.49 -1.64 -15.03
C LYS A 227 1.80 -0.44 -14.15
N PHE A 228 1.04 0.62 -14.33
CA PHE A 228 1.22 1.86 -13.60
C PHE A 228 -0.14 2.43 -13.23
N SER A 229 -0.36 2.73 -11.95
CA SER A 229 -1.50 3.53 -11.52
C SER A 229 -1.02 4.60 -10.57
N SER A 230 -1.47 5.82 -10.80
CA SER A 230 -1.23 6.96 -9.95
C SER A 230 -2.54 7.65 -9.62
N LYS A 231 -2.78 7.86 -8.33
CA LYS A 231 -3.89 8.66 -7.83
C LYS A 231 -3.31 9.82 -7.04
N TYR A 232 -3.87 11.00 -7.25
CA TYR A 232 -3.50 12.19 -6.49
C TYR A 232 -4.77 12.83 -5.95
N TYR A 233 -4.78 13.03 -4.64
CA TYR A 233 -5.85 13.65 -3.89
C TYR A 233 -5.35 14.93 -3.25
N GLU A 234 -6.24 15.90 -3.08
CA GLU A 234 -5.96 17.14 -2.37
C GLU A 234 -7.02 17.34 -1.28
N TYR A 235 -6.56 17.64 -0.06
CA TYR A 235 -7.44 18.02 1.03
C TYR A 235 -7.77 19.50 0.96
N LYS A 236 -9.07 19.81 0.88
CA LYS A 236 -9.57 21.18 0.88
C LYS A 236 -10.75 21.31 1.84
N TYR A 237 -10.58 22.08 2.92
CA TYR A 237 -11.62 22.33 3.94
C TYR A 237 -12.30 21.05 4.46
N SER A 238 -11.51 20.06 4.88
CA SER A 238 -11.98 18.75 5.38
C SER A 238 -12.64 17.82 4.35
N LEU A 239 -12.65 18.19 3.06
CA LEU A 239 -13.03 17.31 1.96
C LEU A 239 -11.78 16.79 1.24
N CYS A 240 -11.70 15.47 1.07
CA CYS A 240 -10.70 14.82 0.22
C CYS A 240 -11.22 14.79 -1.21
N ILE A 241 -10.58 15.52 -2.12
CA ILE A 241 -10.99 15.61 -3.53
C ILE A 241 -9.96 14.89 -4.39
N GLN A 242 -10.40 13.92 -5.18
CA GLN A 242 -9.53 13.27 -6.16
C GLN A 242 -9.29 14.18 -7.36
N ILE A 243 -8.14 14.84 -7.39
CA ILE A 243 -7.74 15.71 -8.49
C ILE A 243 -7.39 14.87 -9.72
N TYR A 244 -6.69 13.75 -9.54
CA TYR A 244 -6.16 12.99 -10.67
C TYR A 244 -6.23 11.47 -10.44
N HIS A 245 -6.50 10.75 -11.53
CA HIS A 245 -6.45 9.30 -11.62
C HIS A 245 -5.86 8.93 -12.98
N LEU A 246 -4.73 8.26 -12.99
CA LEU A 246 -4.24 7.52 -14.14
C LEU A 246 -4.12 6.06 -13.76
N ASP A 247 -4.71 5.22 -14.58
CA ASP A 247 -4.62 3.79 -14.41
C ASP A 247 -4.31 3.14 -15.75
N ILE A 248 -3.14 2.52 -15.82
CA ILE A 248 -2.62 1.79 -16.96
C ILE A 248 -2.45 0.34 -16.51
N GLN A 249 -3.53 -0.43 -16.69
CA GLN A 249 -3.58 -1.83 -16.28
C GLN A 249 -3.09 -2.82 -17.33
N GLN A 250 -2.98 -2.38 -18.59
CA GLN A 250 -2.50 -3.21 -19.70
C GLN A 250 -0.98 -3.08 -19.84
N SER A 251 -0.32 -4.11 -20.37
CA SER A 251 1.09 -4.00 -20.73
C SER A 251 1.22 -3.01 -21.90
N ILE A 252 1.59 -1.78 -21.59
CA ILE A 252 1.81 -0.73 -22.57
C ILE A 252 3.32 -0.59 -22.77
N SER A 253 3.78 -0.38 -24.01
CA SER A 253 5.19 -0.06 -24.25
C SER A 253 5.52 1.29 -23.60
N ILE A 254 6.78 1.49 -23.21
CA ILE A 254 7.22 2.76 -22.62
C ILE A 254 6.86 3.95 -23.53
N ASP A 255 7.03 3.80 -24.86
CA ASP A 255 6.70 4.87 -25.81
C ASP A 255 5.22 5.28 -25.75
N LYS A 256 4.31 4.30 -25.63
CA LYS A 256 2.87 4.57 -25.51
C LYS A 256 2.52 5.13 -24.13
N LEU A 257 3.22 4.71 -23.07
CA LEU A 257 3.10 5.29 -21.74
C LEU A 257 3.52 6.77 -21.76
N MET A 258 4.63 7.11 -22.45
CA MET A 258 5.08 8.49 -22.60
C MET A 258 4.07 9.35 -23.36
N GLN A 259 3.50 8.84 -24.45
CA GLN A 259 2.43 9.54 -25.17
C GLN A 259 1.23 9.86 -24.26
N ILE A 260 0.83 8.93 -23.39
CA ILE A 260 -0.26 9.15 -22.42
C ILE A 260 0.16 10.19 -21.38
N ILE A 261 1.39 10.09 -20.86
CA ILE A 261 1.92 11.02 -19.84
C ILE A 261 1.97 12.45 -20.38
N HIS A 262 2.40 12.66 -21.62
CA HIS A 262 2.44 13.99 -22.25
C HIS A 262 1.07 14.64 -22.44
N LEU A 263 -0.01 13.86 -22.46
CA LEU A 263 -1.39 14.36 -22.53
C LEU A 263 -1.95 14.74 -21.16
N LEU A 264 -1.27 14.38 -20.07
CA LEU A 264 -1.73 14.63 -18.70
C LEU A 264 -1.88 16.10 -18.34
N PRO A 265 -0.95 17.01 -18.68
CA PRO A 265 -1.10 18.42 -18.34
C PRO A 265 -2.36 19.02 -18.95
N ASP A 266 -2.69 18.67 -20.19
CA ASP A 266 -3.90 19.12 -20.88
C ASP A 266 -5.17 18.56 -20.22
N LEU A 267 -5.15 17.27 -19.86
CA LEU A 267 -6.24 16.58 -19.14
C LEU A 267 -6.48 17.16 -17.74
N ILE A 268 -5.42 17.43 -16.99
CA ILE A 268 -5.46 18.00 -15.64
C ILE A 268 -5.95 19.45 -15.73
N THR A 269 -5.47 20.23 -16.69
CA THR A 269 -5.93 21.60 -16.95
C THR A 269 -7.42 21.61 -17.31
N LEU A 270 -7.88 20.70 -18.16
CA LEU A 270 -9.31 20.51 -18.49
C LEU A 270 -10.15 20.18 -17.27
N LYS A 271 -9.68 19.27 -16.40
CA LYS A 271 -10.40 18.88 -15.18
C LYS A 271 -10.42 20.01 -14.15
N ILE A 272 -9.31 20.70 -13.92
CA ILE A 272 -9.23 21.87 -13.05
C ILE A 272 -10.15 22.99 -13.57
N ASN A 273 -10.12 23.27 -14.88
CA ASN A 273 -11.01 24.26 -15.51
C ASN A 273 -12.49 23.87 -15.42
N SER A 274 -12.82 22.58 -15.52
CA SER A 274 -14.18 22.11 -15.29
C SER A 274 -14.60 22.33 -13.83
N LEU A 275 -13.73 22.04 -12.85
CA LEU A 275 -14.01 22.22 -11.43
C LEU A 275 -14.11 23.70 -11.04
N THR A 276 -13.31 24.58 -11.63
CA THR A 276 -13.42 26.04 -11.45
C THR A 276 -14.63 26.62 -12.16
N PHE A 277 -15.02 26.11 -13.32
CA PHE A 277 -16.27 26.46 -14.01
C PHE A 277 -17.50 26.04 -13.18
N TYR A 278 -17.51 24.84 -12.60
CA TYR A 278 -18.57 24.42 -11.68
C TYR A 278 -18.62 25.30 -10.43
N ARG A 279 -17.47 25.81 -9.95
CA ARG A 279 -17.41 26.77 -8.85
C ARG A 279 -18.03 28.13 -9.21
N SER A 280 -17.85 28.63 -10.44
CA SER A 280 -18.53 29.86 -10.87
C SER A 280 -20.04 29.62 -10.99
N LEU A 281 -20.45 28.46 -11.49
CA LEU A 281 -21.86 28.09 -11.66
C LEU A 281 -22.61 27.90 -10.32
N ILE A 282 -21.95 27.30 -9.33
CA ILE A 282 -22.48 27.15 -7.97
C ILE A 282 -22.50 28.51 -7.27
N ASN A 283 -21.44 29.31 -7.38
CA ASN A 283 -21.42 30.63 -6.76
C ASN A 283 -22.42 31.61 -7.41
N GLU A 284 -22.66 31.53 -8.73
CA GLU A 284 -23.69 32.32 -9.41
C GLU A 284 -25.12 31.87 -9.07
N LYS A 285 -25.37 30.57 -8.91
CA LYS A 285 -26.71 30.06 -8.57
C LYS A 285 -27.08 30.17 -7.10
N PHE A 286 -26.11 30.33 -6.20
CA PHE A 286 -26.35 30.39 -4.75
C PHE A 286 -26.05 31.76 -4.12
N SER A 287 -25.76 32.81 -4.91
CA SER A 287 -25.57 34.18 -4.37
C SER A 287 -26.86 34.97 -4.11
N THR A 288 -28.04 34.34 -4.20
CA THR A 288 -29.29 34.97 -3.77
C THR A 288 -29.90 34.16 -2.63
N THR A 289 -29.74 34.71 -1.42
CA THR A 289 -30.60 34.54 -0.25
C THR A 289 -31.69 33.47 -0.37
N CYS A 290 -31.50 32.30 0.22
CA CYS A 290 -32.63 31.51 0.68
C CYS A 290 -32.28 30.74 1.96
N SER A 291 -33.06 31.06 2.99
CA SER A 291 -33.11 30.49 4.31
C SER A 291 -33.28 28.96 4.32
N ILE A 292 -32.58 28.34 5.28
CA ILE A 292 -32.88 27.14 6.05
C ILE A 292 -34.18 26.42 5.62
N GLY A 293 -34.03 25.21 5.07
CA GLY A 293 -35.11 24.23 4.93
C GLY A 293 -35.12 23.50 3.59
N HIS A 294 -34.67 22.24 3.61
CA HIS A 294 -34.83 21.25 2.52
C HIS A 294 -33.97 21.44 1.25
N ALA A 295 -32.67 21.12 1.34
CA ALA A 295 -31.91 20.69 0.17
C ALA A 295 -32.08 19.16 -0.02
N LYS A 296 -33.13 18.77 -0.76
CA LYS A 296 -33.26 17.41 -1.31
C LYS A 296 -32.17 17.20 -2.36
N PHE A 297 -31.46 16.08 -2.24
CA PHE A 297 -30.67 15.37 -3.24
C PHE A 297 -30.72 15.99 -4.65
N LEU A 298 -29.65 16.69 -5.01
CA LEU A 298 -29.32 16.97 -6.41
C LEU A 298 -28.22 16.01 -6.83
N ASN A 299 -28.57 15.23 -7.84
CA ASN A 299 -27.94 14.01 -8.28
C ASN A 299 -26.53 14.28 -8.85
N VAL A 300 -25.49 13.82 -8.15
CA VAL A 300 -24.08 13.87 -8.55
C VAL A 300 -23.70 12.63 -9.39
N GLU A 301 -24.68 11.92 -9.97
CA GLU A 301 -24.42 10.73 -10.79
C GLU A 301 -24.04 11.03 -12.26
N CYS A 302 -24.27 12.23 -12.78
CA CYS A 302 -24.11 12.47 -14.22
C CYS A 302 -22.67 12.67 -14.73
N ILE A 303 -21.64 12.68 -13.86
CA ILE A 303 -20.22 12.64 -14.28
C ILE A 303 -19.48 11.47 -13.59
N ASN A 304 -20.22 10.42 -13.23
CA ASN A 304 -19.62 9.10 -12.95
C ASN A 304 -19.64 8.18 -14.18
N GLY A 305 -20.20 8.63 -15.32
CA GLY A 305 -20.50 7.77 -16.48
C GLY A 305 -19.55 7.85 -17.67
N MET A 306 -18.74 8.90 -17.82
CA MET A 306 -17.63 8.88 -18.77
C MET A 306 -16.39 8.41 -18.00
N THR A 307 -16.23 7.09 -17.90
CA THR A 307 -14.95 6.52 -17.51
C THR A 307 -13.87 7.18 -18.38
N ILE A 308 -12.80 7.67 -17.75
CA ILE A 308 -11.58 8.13 -18.41
C ILE A 308 -11.14 7.14 -19.51
N GLU A 309 -11.48 5.86 -19.35
CA GLU A 309 -11.40 4.80 -20.34
C GLU A 309 -12.08 5.09 -21.68
N LEU A 310 -13.31 5.62 -21.74
CA LEU A 310 -13.99 5.98 -23.00
C LEU A 310 -13.33 7.19 -23.69
N PHE A 311 -12.83 8.14 -22.89
CA PHE A 311 -12.14 9.32 -23.41
C PHE A 311 -10.73 8.99 -23.91
N LEU A 312 -9.98 8.18 -23.17
CA LEU A 312 -8.68 7.63 -23.60
C LEU A 312 -8.84 6.72 -24.82
N ARG A 313 -9.92 5.92 -24.89
CA ARG A 313 -10.22 5.09 -26.07
C ARG A 313 -10.51 5.94 -27.31
N ASP A 314 -11.22 7.05 -27.16
CA ASP A 314 -11.51 7.98 -28.26
C ASP A 314 -10.24 8.73 -28.73
N ILE A 315 -9.36 9.12 -27.79
CA ILE A 315 -8.05 9.69 -28.12
C ILE A 315 -7.13 8.68 -28.79
N LEU A 316 -7.03 7.46 -28.25
CA LEU A 316 -6.22 6.38 -28.83
C LEU A 316 -6.72 5.97 -30.23
N ASN A 317 -8.04 5.97 -30.44
CA ASN A 317 -8.63 5.75 -31.77
C ASN A 317 -8.28 6.88 -32.74
N LYS A 318 -8.27 8.14 -32.30
CA LYS A 318 -7.86 9.29 -33.12
C LYS A 318 -6.36 9.32 -33.42
N ILE A 319 -5.53 8.82 -32.51
CA ILE A 319 -4.08 8.68 -32.73
C ILE A 319 -3.81 7.56 -33.74
N ASN A 320 -4.51 6.42 -33.66
CA ASN A 320 -4.37 5.31 -34.61
C ASN A 320 -4.87 5.65 -36.03
N LEU A 321 -5.78 6.61 -36.18
CA LEU A 321 -6.25 7.10 -37.48
C LEU A 321 -5.28 8.07 -38.16
N ARG A 322 -4.25 8.57 -37.46
CA ARG A 322 -3.23 9.46 -38.01
C ARG A 322 -1.94 8.74 -38.43
N SER A 323 -1.83 7.45 -38.14
CA SER A 323 -0.68 6.59 -38.46
C SER A 323 -0.95 5.59 -39.60
N SER A 324 -2.10 5.71 -40.28
CA SER A 324 -2.46 5.07 -41.55
C SER A 324 -2.65 6.14 -42.62
#